data_AF-A0A803JAT0-F1
#
_entry.id   AF-A0A803JAT0-F1
#
_cell.length_a   1.000
_cell.length_b   1.000
_cell.length_c   1.000
_cell.angle_alpha   90.00
_cell.angle_beta   90.00
_cell.angle_gamma   90.00
#
_symmetry.space_group_name_H-M   'P 1'
#
loop_
_entity.id
_entity.type
_entity.pdbx_description
1 polymer ?
#
loop_
_entity_poly.entity_id
_entity_poly.type
_entity_poly.pdbx_seq_one_letter_code
_entity_poly.pdbx_strand_id
1 'polypeptide(L)'
;MPSSSNLATDAWVTREEIQKRLEHVKVNKGPGPDGIHPRVLNELSAVIAKPLHLIFQDSLRSGMVPRDWRIANVVPLFKKGSRSQPENYRPVSLTSVVGKLLEGVIRDRVLEYIAVHNTISLCQHGFMRNRSCQTNLVAFYEEGPYTCSVQTDNHPKTSRVHLIVQVAPQILNISSDITVNEGSTVALRCLATGRPEPAVTWRHFTGKSHRFVSDDEYLEITGITRDQSGQYECSAANDVSAPDIRKVRVTVNYPPYISDTRNTGASLGQKGILRCSASAVPLAEFQWYREETRLANGLDGVRIENKDHMSILTFFNVSEKDYGNYTCVASNKLGNSNASVILYGPGAIHNRSSSASAAIAATCLWCSILYSLTTF
;
A
#
# COMPACT_ATOMS: atom_id res chain seq x y z
N MET A 1 -6.15 -10.29 -55.46
CA MET A 1 -4.83 -10.38 -56.14
C MET A 1 -4.67 -9.12 -56.96
N PRO A 2 -3.58 -8.34 -56.82
CA PRO A 2 -3.44 -7.09 -57.54
C PRO A 2 -3.23 -7.35 -59.03
N SER A 3 -3.88 -6.53 -59.85
CA SER A 3 -3.73 -6.45 -61.30
C SER A 3 -2.29 -6.14 -61.69
N SER A 4 -1.86 -6.81 -62.75
CA SER A 4 -0.50 -7.11 -63.17
C SER A 4 0.32 -5.98 -63.81
N SER A 5 0.00 -4.70 -63.61
CA SER A 5 0.49 -3.67 -64.55
C SER A 5 1.53 -2.66 -64.05
N ASN A 6 2.13 -2.76 -62.85
CA ASN A 6 3.17 -1.78 -62.43
C ASN A 6 4.32 -2.30 -61.51
N LEU A 7 4.51 -3.61 -61.35
CA LEU A 7 5.63 -4.17 -60.57
C LEU A 7 6.83 -4.65 -61.41
N ALA A 8 6.80 -4.43 -62.73
CA ALA A 8 7.57 -5.21 -63.69
C ALA A 8 8.67 -4.47 -64.47
N THR A 9 9.00 -3.20 -64.21
CA THR A 9 10.02 -2.50 -65.04
C THR A 9 11.12 -1.74 -64.31
N ASP A 10 11.11 -1.63 -62.98
CA ASP A 10 12.25 -1.09 -62.24
C ASP A 10 13.01 -2.21 -61.52
N ALA A 11 14.34 -2.17 -61.58
CA ALA A 11 15.19 -3.14 -60.92
C ALA A 11 14.88 -3.17 -59.41
N TRP A 12 14.29 -4.28 -58.94
CA TRP A 12 13.93 -4.52 -57.53
C TRP A 12 15.11 -4.37 -56.55
N VAL A 13 16.34 -4.44 -57.07
CA VAL A 13 17.58 -4.28 -56.30
C VAL A 13 18.65 -3.65 -57.19
N THR A 14 19.40 -2.67 -56.69
CA THR A 14 20.53 -2.05 -57.41
C THR A 14 21.87 -2.62 -56.93
N ARG A 15 22.93 -2.44 -57.71
CA ARG A 15 24.28 -2.88 -57.32
C ARG A 15 24.77 -2.10 -56.10
N GLU A 16 24.51 -0.80 -56.08
CA GLU A 16 24.91 0.14 -55.02
C GLU A 16 24.22 -0.22 -53.71
N GLU A 17 22.94 -0.62 -53.77
CA GLU A 17 22.19 -1.10 -52.60
C GLU A 17 22.83 -2.37 -52.02
N ILE A 18 23.21 -3.34 -52.87
CA ILE A 18 23.85 -4.58 -52.43
C ILE A 18 25.21 -4.29 -51.82
N GLN A 19 26.04 -3.46 -52.47
CA GLN A 19 27.35 -3.09 -51.95
C GLN A 19 27.23 -2.45 -50.56
N LYS A 20 26.35 -1.47 -50.40
CA LYS A 20 26.10 -0.82 -49.11
C LYS A 20 25.67 -1.82 -48.03
N ARG A 21 24.80 -2.78 -48.38
CA ARG A 21 24.38 -3.84 -47.43
C ARG A 21 25.54 -4.76 -47.05
N LEU A 22 26.41 -5.13 -47.99
CA LEU A 22 27.61 -5.94 -47.77
C LEU A 22 28.62 -5.24 -46.82
N GLU A 23 28.84 -3.93 -47.01
CA GLU A 23 29.69 -3.10 -46.15
C GLU A 23 29.23 -3.06 -44.67
N HIS A 24 27.97 -3.37 -44.39
CA HIS A 24 27.39 -3.37 -43.05
C HIS A 24 27.09 -4.78 -42.51
N VAL A 25 27.51 -5.84 -43.22
CA VAL A 25 27.36 -7.22 -42.75
C VAL A 25 28.18 -7.44 -41.46
N LYS A 26 27.59 -8.14 -40.49
CA LYS A 26 28.27 -8.47 -39.22
C LYS A 26 29.37 -9.51 -39.43
N VAL A 27 30.61 -9.05 -39.52
CA VAL A 27 31.80 -9.87 -39.85
C VAL A 27 32.12 -10.99 -38.86
N ASN A 28 31.61 -10.91 -37.62
CA ASN A 28 31.87 -11.88 -36.54
C ASN A 28 30.85 -13.04 -36.48
N LYS A 29 29.98 -13.17 -37.49
CA LYS A 29 28.98 -14.25 -37.58
C LYS A 29 29.59 -15.46 -38.29
N GLY A 30 29.13 -16.65 -37.92
CA GLY A 30 29.50 -17.88 -38.65
C GLY A 30 28.86 -17.94 -40.04
N PRO A 31 29.50 -18.64 -41.00
CA PRO A 31 28.96 -18.85 -42.34
C PRO A 31 27.72 -19.75 -42.33
N GLY A 32 26.92 -19.65 -43.39
CA GLY A 32 25.81 -20.56 -43.63
C GLY A 32 26.26 -21.85 -44.33
N PRO A 33 25.30 -22.64 -44.86
CA PRO A 33 25.57 -23.85 -45.62
C PRO A 33 26.39 -23.63 -46.91
N ASP A 34 26.41 -22.40 -47.41
CA ASP A 34 27.22 -21.96 -48.56
C ASP A 34 28.71 -21.78 -48.24
N GLY A 35 29.11 -21.84 -46.97
CA GLY A 35 30.49 -21.69 -46.54
C GLY A 35 31.07 -20.28 -46.70
N ILE A 36 30.28 -19.31 -47.16
CA ILE A 36 30.76 -17.95 -47.44
C ILE A 36 30.82 -17.15 -46.14
N HIS A 37 32.02 -16.82 -45.70
CA HIS A 37 32.21 -16.08 -44.46
C HIS A 37 31.80 -14.59 -44.60
N PRO A 38 31.04 -14.02 -43.65
CA PRO A 38 30.65 -12.60 -43.63
C PRO A 38 31.78 -11.60 -43.87
N ARG A 39 32.98 -11.91 -43.37
CA ARG A 39 34.18 -11.07 -43.56
C ARG A 39 34.58 -10.93 -45.03
N VAL A 40 34.53 -12.01 -45.81
CA VAL A 40 34.86 -11.99 -47.24
C VAL A 40 33.86 -11.13 -48.00
N LEU A 41 32.57 -11.26 -47.68
CA LEU A 41 31.50 -10.46 -48.27
C LEU A 41 31.66 -8.97 -48.00
N ASN A 42 32.13 -8.61 -46.80
CA ASN A 42 32.35 -7.23 -46.38
C ASN A 42 33.58 -6.60 -47.06
N GLU A 43 34.73 -7.26 -46.97
CA GLU A 43 36.01 -6.76 -47.49
C GLU A 43 36.03 -6.70 -49.03
N LEU A 44 35.33 -7.62 -49.70
CA LEU A 44 35.26 -7.68 -51.16
C LEU A 44 33.92 -7.14 -51.70
N SER A 45 33.20 -6.34 -50.91
CA SER A 45 31.86 -5.82 -51.23
C SER A 45 31.78 -5.15 -52.61
N ALA A 46 32.76 -4.33 -52.99
CA ALA A 46 32.80 -3.62 -54.27
C ALA A 46 32.87 -4.56 -55.49
N VAL A 47 33.53 -5.72 -55.33
CA VAL A 47 33.73 -6.73 -56.38
C VAL A 47 32.54 -7.69 -56.42
N ILE A 48 32.12 -8.21 -55.26
CA ILE A 48 31.07 -9.22 -55.11
C ILE A 48 29.67 -8.66 -55.38
N ALA A 49 29.45 -7.35 -55.21
CA ALA A 49 28.14 -6.73 -55.45
C ALA A 49 27.60 -6.96 -56.86
N LYS A 50 28.46 -6.97 -57.90
CA LYS A 50 28.00 -7.15 -59.28
C LYS A 50 27.53 -8.59 -59.57
N PRO A 51 28.28 -9.65 -59.23
CA PRO A 51 27.78 -11.03 -59.32
C PRO A 51 26.50 -11.26 -58.51
N LEU A 52 26.43 -10.76 -57.28
CA LEU A 52 25.23 -10.94 -56.44
C LEU A 52 24.01 -10.22 -57.00
N HIS A 53 24.19 -9.04 -57.59
CA HIS A 53 23.11 -8.33 -58.27
C HIS A 53 22.49 -9.16 -59.40
N LEU A 54 23.31 -9.82 -60.21
CA LEU A 54 22.82 -10.68 -61.30
C LEU A 54 22.06 -11.89 -60.75
N ILE A 55 22.60 -12.54 -59.72
CA ILE A 55 21.95 -13.69 -59.08
C ILE A 55 20.62 -13.29 -58.44
N PHE A 56 20.56 -12.15 -57.75
CA PHE A 56 19.33 -11.67 -57.13
C PHE A 56 18.26 -11.32 -58.17
N GLN A 57 18.63 -10.68 -59.27
CA GLN A 57 17.70 -10.38 -60.35
C GLN A 57 17.13 -11.66 -60.96
N ASP A 58 17.99 -12.65 -61.23
CA ASP A 58 17.56 -13.94 -61.74
C ASP A 58 16.64 -14.66 -60.75
N SER A 59 17.00 -14.67 -59.46
CA SER A 59 16.18 -15.28 -58.41
C SER A 59 14.80 -14.63 -58.26
N LEU A 60 14.72 -13.30 -58.36
CA LEU A 60 13.45 -12.58 -58.28
C LEU A 60 12.58 -12.80 -59.53
N ARG A 61 13.19 -12.95 -60.71
CA ARG A 61 12.48 -13.21 -61.98
C ARG A 61 11.99 -14.66 -62.09
N SER A 62 12.83 -15.62 -61.71
CA SER A 62 12.53 -17.05 -61.80
C SER A 62 11.72 -17.57 -60.61
N GLY A 63 11.71 -16.85 -59.49
CA GLY A 63 11.16 -17.33 -58.21
C GLY A 63 12.00 -18.45 -57.58
N MET A 64 13.23 -18.68 -58.08
CA MET A 64 14.13 -19.74 -57.60
C MET A 64 15.38 -19.14 -56.96
N VAL A 65 15.79 -19.67 -55.81
CA VAL A 65 17.03 -19.29 -55.13
C VAL A 65 17.97 -20.49 -55.04
N PRO A 66 19.31 -20.26 -54.95
CA PRO A 66 20.27 -21.32 -54.68
C PRO A 66 19.85 -22.22 -53.51
N ARG A 67 20.11 -23.53 -53.63
CA ARG A 67 19.69 -24.53 -52.64
C ARG A 67 20.20 -24.20 -51.24
N ASP A 68 21.45 -23.74 -51.14
CA ASP A 68 22.10 -23.43 -49.86
C ASP A 68 21.46 -22.26 -49.12
N TRP A 69 20.71 -21.39 -49.81
CA TRP A 69 19.97 -20.30 -49.19
C TRP A 69 18.66 -20.75 -48.55
N ARG A 70 18.18 -21.95 -48.90
CA ARG A 70 16.93 -22.54 -48.40
C ARG A 70 17.13 -23.47 -47.20
N ILE A 71 18.39 -23.76 -46.86
CA ILE A 71 18.76 -24.68 -45.79
C ILE A 71 19.55 -23.93 -44.70
N ALA A 72 19.71 -24.57 -43.55
CA ALA A 72 20.44 -24.01 -42.42
C ALA A 72 21.26 -25.08 -41.70
N ASN A 73 22.43 -24.67 -41.19
CA ASN A 73 23.22 -25.48 -40.27
C ASN A 73 22.71 -25.19 -38.84
N VAL A 74 22.14 -26.18 -38.18
CA VAL A 74 21.65 -26.04 -36.80
C VAL A 74 22.78 -26.33 -35.83
N VAL A 75 23.24 -25.30 -35.12
CA VAL A 75 24.31 -25.43 -34.12
C VAL A 75 23.76 -25.23 -32.70
N PRO A 76 24.10 -26.10 -31.74
CA PRO A 76 23.71 -25.91 -30.35
C PRO A 76 24.57 -24.80 -29.73
N LEU A 77 23.94 -23.71 -29.29
CA LEU A 77 24.60 -22.62 -28.58
C LEU A 77 24.27 -22.69 -27.09
N PHE A 78 25.30 -22.88 -26.28
CA PHE A 78 25.17 -22.96 -24.83
C PHE A 78 24.58 -21.67 -24.24
N LYS A 79 23.63 -21.80 -23.31
CA LYS A 79 23.02 -20.69 -22.56
C LYS A 79 23.66 -20.54 -21.17
N LYS A 80 23.39 -21.48 -20.27
CA LYS A 80 23.77 -21.47 -18.84
C LYS A 80 23.56 -22.86 -18.22
N GLY A 81 24.17 -23.15 -17.06
CA GLY A 81 23.99 -24.42 -16.34
C GLY A 81 25.06 -25.47 -16.66
N SER A 82 24.75 -26.76 -16.49
CA SER A 82 25.68 -27.84 -16.83
C SER A 82 25.78 -28.04 -18.34
N ARG A 83 27.00 -28.18 -18.87
CA ARG A 83 27.26 -28.46 -20.30
C ARG A 83 26.88 -29.88 -20.72
N SER A 84 26.66 -30.79 -19.77
CA SER A 84 26.23 -32.16 -20.06
C SER A 84 24.73 -32.29 -20.35
N GLN A 85 23.92 -31.29 -20.02
CA GLN A 85 22.47 -31.34 -20.16
C GLN A 85 22.00 -30.63 -21.46
N PRO A 86 21.28 -31.32 -22.36
CA PRO A 86 20.80 -30.73 -23.62
C PRO A 86 19.88 -29.51 -23.46
N GLU A 87 19.06 -29.42 -22.41
CA GLU A 87 18.14 -28.28 -22.20
C GLU A 87 18.87 -26.92 -22.00
N ASN A 88 20.15 -26.98 -21.65
CA ASN A 88 21.00 -25.81 -21.43
C ASN A 88 21.53 -25.19 -22.73
N TYR A 89 21.18 -25.74 -23.89
CA TYR A 89 21.52 -25.24 -25.21
C TYR A 89 20.29 -24.67 -25.92
N ARG A 90 20.49 -23.67 -26.79
CA ARG A 90 19.49 -23.28 -27.80
C ARG A 90 19.97 -23.74 -29.18
N PRO A 91 19.08 -24.27 -30.02
CA PRO A 91 19.39 -24.42 -31.44
C PRO A 91 19.53 -23.03 -32.07
N VAL A 92 20.59 -22.82 -32.86
CA VAL A 92 20.78 -21.61 -33.66
C VAL A 92 20.94 -22.04 -35.12
N SER A 93 20.04 -21.55 -35.98
CA SER A 93 20.11 -21.80 -37.41
C SER A 93 21.06 -20.80 -38.08
N LEU A 94 22.22 -21.28 -38.51
CA LEU A 94 23.13 -20.55 -39.39
C LEU A 94 22.64 -20.72 -40.83
N THR A 95 22.09 -19.65 -41.39
CA THR A 95 21.59 -19.59 -42.78
C THR A 95 22.57 -18.80 -43.65
N SER A 96 22.45 -18.92 -44.98
CA SER A 96 23.24 -18.12 -45.92
C SER A 96 23.16 -16.63 -45.59
N VAL A 97 24.33 -15.99 -45.53
CA VAL A 97 24.46 -14.55 -45.30
C VAL A 97 23.95 -13.79 -46.52
N VAL A 98 24.21 -14.32 -47.72
CA VAL A 98 23.74 -13.78 -48.99
C VAL A 98 22.23 -13.93 -49.12
N GLY A 99 21.68 -15.10 -48.74
CA GLY A 99 20.23 -15.32 -48.69
C GLY A 99 19.52 -14.32 -47.78
N LYS A 100 20.04 -14.10 -46.56
CA LYS A 100 19.53 -13.08 -45.62
C LYS A 100 19.58 -11.65 -46.18
N LEU A 101 20.56 -11.36 -47.04
CA LEU A 101 20.68 -10.05 -47.69
C LEU A 101 19.53 -9.87 -48.68
N LEU A 102 19.23 -10.87 -49.51
CA LEU A 102 18.08 -10.86 -50.42
C LEU A 102 16.74 -10.78 -49.67
N GLU A 103 16.57 -11.57 -48.60
CA GLU A 103 15.40 -11.49 -47.71
C GLU A 103 15.19 -10.07 -47.18
N GLY A 104 16.29 -9.41 -46.78
CA GLY A 104 16.27 -8.03 -46.32
C GLY A 104 15.79 -7.05 -47.38
N VAL A 105 16.24 -7.20 -48.63
CA VAL A 105 15.77 -6.38 -49.77
C VAL A 105 14.28 -6.61 -50.01
N ILE A 106 13.84 -7.87 -50.12
CA ILE A 106 12.44 -8.22 -50.35
C ILE A 106 11.55 -7.64 -49.24
N ARG A 107 11.94 -7.84 -47.98
CA ARG A 107 11.22 -7.29 -46.82
C ARG A 107 11.08 -5.77 -46.92
N ASP A 108 12.16 -5.06 -47.24
CA ASP A 108 12.14 -3.60 -47.31
C ASP A 108 11.19 -3.11 -48.42
N ARG A 109 11.18 -3.77 -49.59
CA ARG A 109 10.23 -3.46 -50.69
C ARG A 109 8.78 -3.79 -50.33
N VAL A 110 8.53 -4.92 -49.67
CA VAL A 110 7.19 -5.31 -49.20
C VAL A 110 6.67 -4.30 -48.17
N LEU A 111 7.50 -3.89 -47.21
CA LEU A 111 7.12 -2.91 -46.18
C LEU A 111 6.86 -1.52 -46.79
N GLU A 112 7.65 -1.10 -47.78
CA GLU A 112 7.41 0.14 -48.52
C GLU A 112 6.08 0.11 -49.27
N TYR A 113 5.80 -0.99 -49.99
CA TYR A 113 4.52 -1.17 -50.68
C TYR A 113 3.33 -1.12 -49.71
N ILE A 114 3.42 -1.81 -48.57
CA ILE A 114 2.40 -1.80 -47.52
C ILE A 114 2.17 -0.39 -46.98
N ALA A 115 3.24 0.37 -46.73
CA ALA A 115 3.15 1.72 -46.21
C ALA A 115 2.45 2.68 -47.18
N VAL A 116 2.74 2.57 -48.48
CA VAL A 116 2.12 3.42 -49.52
C VAL A 116 0.64 3.09 -49.72
N HIS A 117 0.26 1.81 -49.66
CA HIS A 117 -1.10 1.35 -49.98
C HIS A 117 -2.00 1.12 -48.76
N ASN A 118 -1.51 1.38 -47.55
CA ASN A 118 -2.22 1.23 -46.28
C ASN A 118 -2.94 -0.12 -46.12
N THR A 119 -2.28 -1.21 -46.52
CA THR A 119 -2.89 -2.56 -46.59
C THR A 119 -2.86 -3.31 -45.26
N ILE A 120 -2.22 -2.76 -44.23
CA ILE A 120 -2.14 -3.34 -42.88
C ILE A 120 -2.83 -2.40 -41.89
N SER A 121 -3.56 -2.98 -40.92
CA SER A 121 -4.24 -2.23 -39.86
C SER A 121 -3.29 -1.29 -39.11
N LEU A 122 -3.77 -0.09 -38.79
CA LEU A 122 -3.07 0.87 -37.94
C LEU A 122 -2.77 0.32 -36.53
N CYS A 123 -3.43 -0.76 -36.12
CA CYS A 123 -3.19 -1.47 -34.87
C CYS A 123 -2.07 -2.53 -34.95
N GLN A 124 -1.53 -2.82 -36.15
CA GLN A 124 -0.41 -3.75 -36.30
C GLN A 124 0.88 -3.13 -35.76
N HIS A 125 1.41 -3.71 -34.69
CA HIS A 125 2.68 -3.26 -34.09
C HIS A 125 3.84 -4.22 -34.37
N GLY A 126 3.56 -5.52 -34.54
CA GLY A 126 4.59 -6.49 -34.89
C GLY A 126 5.18 -6.21 -36.27
N PHE A 127 6.50 -6.29 -36.39
CA PHE A 127 7.26 -6.10 -37.63
C PHE A 127 7.18 -4.70 -38.26
N MET A 128 6.60 -3.72 -37.56
CA MET A 128 6.53 -2.33 -37.99
C MET A 128 7.67 -1.51 -37.37
N ARG A 129 8.27 -0.60 -38.14
CA ARG A 129 9.29 0.31 -37.61
C ARG A 129 8.67 1.22 -36.53
N ASN A 130 9.45 1.52 -35.50
CA ASN A 130 9.05 2.39 -34.38
C ASN A 130 7.80 1.94 -33.61
N ARG A 131 7.41 0.67 -33.74
CA ARG A 131 6.33 0.04 -32.99
C ARG A 131 6.88 -1.14 -32.19
N SER A 132 6.36 -1.34 -30.99
CA SER A 132 6.78 -2.38 -30.05
C SER A 132 5.57 -3.02 -29.37
N CYS A 133 5.82 -4.08 -28.60
CA CYS A 133 4.78 -4.66 -27.73
C CYS A 133 4.26 -3.63 -26.71
N GLN A 134 5.11 -2.68 -26.27
CA GLN A 134 4.71 -1.63 -25.34
C GLN A 134 3.81 -0.59 -25.99
N THR A 135 4.12 -0.13 -27.21
CA THR A 135 3.23 0.81 -27.92
C THR A 135 1.91 0.16 -28.30
N ASN A 136 1.91 -1.16 -28.59
CA ASN A 136 0.69 -1.92 -28.81
C ASN A 136 -0.19 -1.97 -27.55
N LEU A 137 0.45 -2.17 -26.40
CA LEU A 137 -0.22 -2.18 -25.11
C LEU A 137 -0.79 -0.80 -24.76
N VAL A 138 -0.05 0.27 -25.01
CA VAL A 138 -0.53 1.65 -24.81
C VAL A 138 -1.74 1.95 -25.70
N ALA A 139 -1.69 1.59 -26.99
CA ALA A 139 -2.83 1.75 -27.90
C ALA A 139 -4.06 0.91 -27.50
N PHE A 140 -3.86 -0.22 -26.81
CA PHE A 140 -4.93 -1.05 -26.26
C PHE A 140 -5.52 -0.49 -24.96
N TYR A 141 -4.75 0.28 -24.20
CA TYR A 141 -5.18 0.90 -22.93
C TYR A 141 -5.77 2.31 -23.08
N GLU A 142 -6.00 2.79 -24.31
CA GLU A 142 -6.73 4.03 -24.48
C GLU A 142 -8.21 3.80 -24.09
N GLU A 143 -8.65 4.45 -23.01
CA GLU A 143 -10.06 4.49 -22.61
C GLU A 143 -10.89 5.02 -23.79
N GLY A 144 -11.93 4.28 -24.19
CA GLY A 144 -12.73 4.72 -25.32
C GLY A 144 -13.67 3.67 -25.94
N PRO A 145 -14.46 4.08 -26.94
CA PRO A 145 -15.36 3.20 -27.68
C PRO A 145 -14.60 2.37 -28.72
N TYR A 146 -14.53 1.07 -28.50
CA TYR A 146 -14.07 0.10 -29.48
C TYR A 146 -15.26 -0.35 -30.34
N THR A 147 -15.14 -0.20 -31.66
CA THR A 147 -16.18 -0.60 -32.61
C THR A 147 -15.75 -1.85 -33.36
N CYS A 148 -16.50 -2.94 -33.22
CA CYS A 148 -16.39 -4.11 -34.08
C CYS A 148 -17.32 -3.92 -35.28
N SER A 149 -16.78 -4.01 -36.50
CA SER A 149 -17.56 -3.94 -37.73
C SER A 149 -17.35 -5.19 -38.58
N VAL A 150 -18.46 -5.76 -39.06
CA VAL A 150 -18.47 -6.93 -39.95
C VAL A 150 -19.03 -6.48 -41.29
N GLN A 151 -18.21 -6.58 -42.34
CA GLN A 151 -18.62 -6.33 -43.71
C GLN A 151 -19.38 -7.56 -44.23
N THR A 152 -20.64 -7.41 -44.61
CA THR A 152 -21.40 -8.44 -45.35
C THR A 152 -21.84 -7.86 -46.68
N ASP A 153 -22.08 -8.70 -47.69
CA ASP A 153 -22.33 -8.28 -49.08
C ASP A 153 -23.45 -7.26 -49.26
N ASN A 154 -24.38 -7.14 -48.29
CA ASN A 154 -25.50 -6.21 -48.39
C ASN A 154 -25.58 -5.13 -47.30
N HIS A 155 -25.00 -5.29 -46.10
CA HIS A 155 -24.95 -4.22 -45.09
C HIS A 155 -23.82 -4.45 -44.07
N PRO A 156 -23.01 -3.45 -43.71
CA PRO A 156 -22.07 -3.56 -42.60
C PRO A 156 -22.81 -3.57 -41.27
N LYS A 157 -22.56 -4.58 -40.42
CA LYS A 157 -23.06 -4.62 -39.04
C LYS A 157 -21.99 -4.14 -38.09
N THR A 158 -22.31 -3.20 -37.20
CA THR A 158 -21.37 -2.66 -36.22
C THR A 158 -21.88 -2.82 -34.80
N SER A 159 -21.00 -3.17 -33.86
CA SER A 159 -21.24 -3.18 -32.42
C SER A 159 -20.18 -2.34 -31.71
N ARG A 160 -20.55 -1.66 -30.62
CA ARG A 160 -19.64 -0.79 -29.84
C ARG A 160 -19.53 -1.29 -28.41
N VAL A 161 -18.30 -1.31 -27.90
CA VAL A 161 -17.96 -1.65 -26.51
C VAL A 161 -17.11 -0.51 -25.96
N HIS A 162 -17.37 -0.08 -24.72
CA HIS A 162 -16.51 0.90 -24.05
C HIS A 162 -15.55 0.17 -23.12
N LEU A 163 -14.25 0.38 -23.33
CA LEU A 163 -13.23 -0.05 -22.39
C LEU A 163 -13.04 1.06 -21.37
N ILE A 164 -13.26 0.75 -20.09
CA ILE A 164 -13.00 1.65 -18.96
C ILE A 164 -11.84 1.05 -18.19
N VAL A 165 -10.75 1.81 -18.04
CA VAL A 165 -9.60 1.37 -17.24
C VAL A 165 -9.92 1.64 -15.77
N GLN A 166 -10.02 0.56 -15.02
CA GLN A 166 -10.22 0.61 -13.58
C GLN A 166 -8.90 0.91 -12.86
N VAL A 167 -8.97 1.80 -11.86
CA VAL A 167 -7.84 2.24 -11.05
C VAL A 167 -8.17 1.94 -9.59
N ALA A 168 -7.28 1.22 -8.92
CA ALA A 168 -7.37 0.90 -7.50
C ALA A 168 -7.54 2.17 -6.64
N PRO A 169 -8.20 2.08 -5.47
CA PRO A 169 -8.41 3.22 -4.61
C PRO A 169 -7.08 3.58 -3.92
N GLN A 170 -6.78 4.87 -3.81
CA GLN A 170 -5.55 5.36 -3.18
C GLN A 170 -5.86 6.63 -2.38
N ILE A 171 -5.47 6.65 -1.11
CA ILE A 171 -5.53 7.84 -0.26
C ILE A 171 -4.32 8.71 -0.59
N LEU A 172 -4.57 9.87 -1.18
CA LEU A 172 -3.56 10.86 -1.54
C LEU A 172 -3.11 11.65 -0.31
N ASN A 173 -4.07 12.11 0.49
CA ASN A 173 -3.82 12.94 1.65
C ASN A 173 -4.83 12.63 2.76
N ILE A 174 -4.36 12.65 4.00
CA ILE A 174 -5.17 12.57 5.21
C ILE A 174 -4.66 13.62 6.20
N SER A 175 -5.57 14.20 6.99
CA SER A 175 -5.20 15.09 8.10
C SER A 175 -4.11 14.47 8.99
N SER A 176 -3.16 15.29 9.43
CA SER A 176 -2.14 14.89 10.40
C SER A 176 -2.71 14.72 11.80
N ASP A 177 -1.94 14.11 12.70
CA ASP A 177 -2.30 14.02 14.12
C ASP A 177 -2.61 15.41 14.69
N ILE A 178 -3.69 15.49 15.46
CA ILE A 178 -4.18 16.74 16.07
C ILE A 178 -4.33 16.59 17.57
N THR A 179 -4.12 17.70 18.27
CA THR A 179 -4.38 17.81 19.71
C THR A 179 -5.29 19.01 19.94
N VAL A 180 -6.44 18.78 20.58
CA VAL A 180 -7.47 19.80 20.83
C VAL A 180 -7.94 19.73 22.28
N ASN A 181 -8.58 20.79 22.78
CA ASN A 181 -9.17 20.76 24.12
C ASN A 181 -10.57 20.13 24.08
N GLU A 182 -10.99 19.51 25.19
CA GLU A 182 -12.36 18.99 25.36
C GLU A 182 -13.40 20.09 25.06
N GLY A 183 -14.46 19.72 24.34
CA GLY A 183 -15.49 20.64 23.86
C GLY A 183 -15.16 21.37 22.55
N SER A 184 -13.93 21.23 22.01
CA SER A 184 -13.56 21.82 20.71
C SER A 184 -14.21 21.10 19.53
N THR A 185 -14.20 21.73 18.35
CA THR A 185 -14.57 21.09 17.08
C THR A 185 -13.35 20.48 16.41
N VAL A 186 -13.46 19.23 15.99
CA VAL A 186 -12.45 18.51 15.21
C VAL A 186 -12.92 18.38 13.77
N ALA A 187 -12.06 18.72 12.82
CA ALA A 187 -12.28 18.50 11.39
C ALA A 187 -11.12 17.67 10.82
N LEU A 188 -11.43 16.46 10.36
CA LEU A 188 -10.49 15.57 9.68
C LEU A 188 -10.89 15.45 8.21
N ARG A 189 -9.91 15.34 7.32
CA ARG A 189 -10.11 15.20 5.88
C ARG A 189 -9.33 14.00 5.36
N CYS A 190 -9.94 13.24 4.45
CA CYS A 190 -9.29 12.13 3.76
C CYS A 190 -9.60 12.15 2.28
N LEU A 191 -8.62 12.60 1.48
CA LEU A 191 -8.73 12.70 0.04
C LEU A 191 -8.24 11.42 -0.63
N ALA A 192 -9.14 10.75 -1.35
CA ALA A 192 -8.85 9.52 -2.09
C ALA A 192 -9.10 9.69 -3.59
N THR A 193 -8.43 8.86 -4.40
CA THR A 193 -8.60 8.78 -5.85
C THR A 193 -8.75 7.33 -6.27
N GLY A 194 -9.38 7.08 -7.42
CA GLY A 194 -9.63 5.75 -7.95
C GLY A 194 -10.66 5.80 -9.07
N ARG A 195 -10.76 4.71 -9.83
CA ARG A 195 -11.81 4.52 -10.83
C ARG A 195 -12.36 3.09 -10.73
N PRO A 196 -13.62 2.88 -10.32
CA PRO A 196 -14.62 3.89 -9.93
C PRO A 196 -14.17 4.76 -8.75
N GLU A 197 -14.78 5.95 -8.64
CA GLU A 197 -14.51 6.90 -7.56
C GLU A 197 -14.68 6.19 -6.20
N PRO A 198 -13.68 6.25 -5.31
CA PRO A 198 -13.69 5.44 -4.10
C PRO A 198 -14.64 6.03 -3.05
N ALA A 199 -15.39 5.16 -2.39
CA ALA A 199 -16.16 5.52 -1.20
C ALA A 199 -15.21 5.66 0.00
N VAL A 200 -15.28 6.81 0.68
CA VAL A 200 -14.50 7.08 1.89
C VAL A 200 -15.32 6.72 3.12
N THR A 201 -14.71 6.09 4.11
CA THR A 201 -15.35 5.79 5.40
C THR A 201 -14.41 6.04 6.56
N TRP A 202 -14.96 6.59 7.64
CA TRP A 202 -14.26 6.88 8.89
C TRP A 202 -14.68 5.94 10.02
N ARG A 203 -13.70 5.39 10.72
CA ARG A 203 -13.90 4.56 11.92
C ARG A 203 -13.06 5.07 13.08
N HIS A 204 -13.67 5.15 14.27
CA HIS A 204 -12.97 5.48 15.51
C HIS A 204 -12.62 4.22 16.29
N PHE A 205 -11.37 4.12 16.74
CA PHE A 205 -10.87 2.99 17.52
C PHE A 205 -10.97 3.28 19.01
N THR A 206 -11.80 2.50 19.71
CA THR A 206 -11.92 2.48 21.17
C THR A 206 -11.38 1.14 21.69
N GLY A 207 -10.10 1.10 22.06
CA GLY A 207 -9.45 -0.14 22.51
C GLY A 207 -9.35 -1.18 21.40
N LYS A 208 -10.11 -2.28 21.52
CA LYS A 208 -10.19 -3.36 20.49
C LYS A 208 -11.39 -3.23 19.55
N SER A 209 -12.31 -2.30 19.81
CA SER A 209 -13.51 -2.11 19.00
C SER A 209 -13.33 -0.95 18.01
N HIS A 210 -14.05 -1.00 16.89
CA HIS A 210 -14.15 0.07 15.91
C HIS A 210 -15.60 0.51 15.78
N ARG A 211 -15.85 1.81 15.81
CA ARG A 211 -17.17 2.42 15.63
C ARG A 211 -17.21 3.20 14.33
N PHE A 212 -18.24 2.98 13.51
CA PHE A 212 -18.50 3.81 12.33
C PHE A 212 -18.81 5.25 12.74
N VAL A 213 -18.22 6.22 12.03
CA VAL A 213 -18.38 7.64 12.36
C VAL A 213 -19.02 8.43 11.20
N SER A 214 -18.51 8.28 9.98
CA SER A 214 -18.97 9.00 8.79
C SER A 214 -18.53 8.28 7.51
N ASP A 215 -19.25 8.50 6.41
CA ASP A 215 -18.94 8.10 5.03
C ASP A 215 -18.59 9.28 4.10
N ASP A 216 -18.37 10.46 4.68
CA ASP A 216 -17.93 11.66 3.95
C ASP A 216 -16.39 11.80 3.92
N GLU A 217 -15.88 12.52 2.91
CA GLU A 217 -14.46 12.92 2.81
C GLU A 217 -14.01 13.71 4.05
N TYR A 218 -14.93 14.48 4.62
CA TYR A 218 -14.73 15.33 5.79
C TYR A 218 -15.48 14.76 7.00
N LEU A 219 -14.74 14.52 8.08
CA LEU A 219 -15.30 14.17 9.38
C LEU A 219 -15.26 15.38 10.30
N GLU A 220 -16.43 15.91 10.65
CA GLU A 220 -16.59 16.98 11.63
C GLU A 220 -17.21 16.46 12.93
N ILE A 221 -16.57 16.75 14.06
CA ILE A 221 -17.04 16.39 15.40
C ILE A 221 -17.06 17.66 16.24
N THR A 222 -18.25 18.18 16.52
CA THR A 222 -18.44 19.33 17.41
C THR A 222 -18.51 18.89 18.87
N GLY A 223 -17.89 19.61 19.79
CA GLY A 223 -18.01 19.32 21.22
C GLY A 223 -17.33 18.01 21.64
N ILE A 224 -16.12 17.75 21.12
CA ILE A 224 -15.44 16.47 21.31
C ILE A 224 -15.18 16.16 22.80
N THR A 225 -15.46 14.93 23.22
CA THR A 225 -15.23 14.46 24.60
C THR A 225 -13.95 13.63 24.72
N ARG A 226 -13.42 13.50 25.94
CA ARG A 226 -12.20 12.69 26.18
C ARG A 226 -12.31 11.21 25.76
N ASP A 227 -13.51 10.63 25.77
CA ASP A 227 -13.75 9.24 25.33
C ASP A 227 -13.64 9.06 23.81
N GLN A 228 -13.70 10.17 23.07
CA GLN A 228 -13.50 10.21 21.62
C GLN A 228 -12.01 10.41 21.26
N SER A 229 -11.13 10.61 22.25
CA SER A 229 -9.68 10.58 22.04
C SER A 229 -9.24 9.21 21.54
N GLY A 230 -8.35 9.13 20.56
CA GLY A 230 -7.91 7.86 20.00
C GLY A 230 -7.45 7.93 18.55
N GLN A 231 -7.39 6.76 17.92
CA GLN A 231 -7.06 6.65 16.50
C GLN A 231 -8.34 6.65 15.66
N TYR A 232 -8.34 7.45 14.62
CA TYR A 232 -9.35 7.47 13.57
C TYR A 232 -8.74 6.87 12.31
N GLU A 233 -9.49 6.02 11.62
CA GLU A 233 -9.09 5.34 10.40
C GLU A 233 -9.97 5.82 9.26
N CYS A 234 -9.33 6.31 8.21
CA CYS A 234 -9.97 6.50 6.92
C CYS A 234 -9.72 5.27 6.06
N SER A 235 -10.78 4.77 5.43
CA SER A 235 -10.73 3.68 4.46
C SER A 235 -11.37 4.14 3.15
N ALA A 236 -10.61 4.05 2.05
CA ALA A 236 -11.06 4.35 0.70
C ALA A 236 -11.23 3.05 -0.09
N ALA A 237 -12.45 2.78 -0.57
CA ALA A 237 -12.81 1.50 -1.19
C ALA A 237 -13.44 1.69 -2.57
N ASN A 238 -13.06 0.85 -3.53
CA ASN A 238 -13.79 0.63 -4.77
C ASN A 238 -13.73 -0.86 -5.13
N ASP A 239 -14.47 -1.28 -6.17
CA ASP A 239 -14.59 -2.69 -6.54
C ASP A 239 -13.34 -3.29 -7.23
N VAL A 240 -12.23 -2.53 -7.31
CA VAL A 240 -11.03 -2.92 -8.06
C VAL A 240 -10.05 -3.69 -7.19
N SER A 241 -9.91 -3.32 -5.91
CA SER A 241 -8.99 -3.96 -4.99
C SER A 241 -9.46 -3.85 -3.54
N ALA A 242 -8.69 -4.43 -2.61
CA ALA A 242 -8.84 -4.13 -1.19
C ALA A 242 -8.72 -2.61 -0.95
N PRO A 243 -9.40 -2.07 0.08
CA PRO A 243 -9.38 -0.65 0.38
C PRO A 243 -7.99 -0.17 0.81
N ASP A 244 -7.64 1.05 0.43
CA ASP A 244 -6.49 1.76 1.02
C ASP A 244 -6.91 2.35 2.37
N ILE A 245 -6.04 2.23 3.37
CA ILE A 245 -6.36 2.54 4.76
C ILE A 245 -5.25 3.39 5.37
N ARG A 246 -5.63 4.52 5.99
CA ARG A 246 -4.72 5.37 6.76
C ARG A 246 -5.32 5.78 8.09
N LYS A 247 -4.44 6.04 9.07
CA LYS A 247 -4.83 6.37 10.45
C LYS A 247 -4.28 7.73 10.87
N VAL A 248 -5.06 8.43 11.68
CA VAL A 248 -4.72 9.70 12.31
C VAL A 248 -5.07 9.63 13.80
N ARG A 249 -4.25 10.22 14.67
CA ARG A 249 -4.50 10.30 16.10
C ARG A 249 -5.12 11.64 16.47
N VAL A 250 -6.23 11.59 17.18
CA VAL A 250 -6.85 12.75 17.83
C VAL A 250 -6.61 12.64 19.32
N THR A 251 -5.90 13.62 19.88
CA THR A 251 -5.65 13.72 21.32
C THR A 251 -6.51 14.82 21.92
N VAL A 252 -7.37 14.46 22.86
CA VAL A 252 -8.22 15.42 23.59
C VAL A 252 -7.56 15.78 24.91
N ASN A 253 -7.27 17.06 25.09
CA ASN A 253 -6.74 17.65 26.31
C ASN A 253 -7.86 17.98 27.29
N TYR A 254 -7.70 17.62 28.55
CA TYR A 254 -8.65 17.91 29.63
C TYR A 254 -7.93 18.14 30.97
N PRO A 255 -8.50 18.95 31.88
CA PRO A 255 -7.92 19.18 33.21
C PRO A 255 -7.93 17.90 34.05
N PRO A 256 -7.07 17.79 35.07
CA PRO A 256 -6.98 16.59 35.88
C PRO A 256 -8.29 16.31 36.62
N TYR A 257 -8.68 15.05 36.69
CA TYR A 257 -9.77 14.56 37.52
C TYR A 257 -9.26 13.38 38.34
N ILE A 258 -9.41 13.46 39.66
CA ILE A 258 -8.99 12.39 40.57
C ILE A 258 -9.96 11.22 40.43
N SER A 259 -9.44 10.10 39.94
CA SER A 259 -10.22 8.91 39.58
C SER A 259 -10.31 7.88 40.71
N ASP A 260 -9.33 7.81 41.61
CA ASP A 260 -9.34 6.90 42.75
C ASP A 260 -8.52 7.49 43.91
N THR A 261 -9.08 7.46 45.12
CA THR A 261 -8.37 7.69 46.38
C THR A 261 -8.73 6.60 47.37
N ARG A 262 -7.76 6.19 48.19
CA ARG A 262 -7.98 5.14 49.20
C ARG A 262 -7.46 5.59 50.55
N ASN A 263 -8.39 5.65 51.50
CA ASN A 263 -8.05 5.81 52.90
C ASN A 263 -7.39 4.52 53.40
N THR A 264 -6.35 4.66 54.20
CA THR A 264 -5.52 3.53 54.65
C THR A 264 -5.38 3.57 56.16
N GLY A 265 -5.48 2.43 56.82
CA GLY A 265 -5.12 2.29 58.23
C GLY A 265 -3.68 1.78 58.37
N ALA A 266 -2.95 2.31 59.34
CA ALA A 266 -1.61 1.84 59.69
C ALA A 266 -1.45 1.80 61.21
N SER A 267 -0.74 0.79 61.71
CA SER A 267 -0.37 0.71 63.14
C SER A 267 0.87 1.55 63.39
N LEU A 268 1.06 1.98 64.65
CA LEU A 268 2.29 2.65 65.09
C LEU A 268 3.52 1.78 64.77
N GLY A 269 4.62 2.42 64.35
CA GLY A 269 5.84 1.69 63.99
C GLY A 269 5.84 1.08 62.58
N GLN A 270 4.68 0.97 61.95
CA GLN A 270 4.51 0.27 60.68
C GLN A 270 4.53 1.22 59.48
N LYS A 271 4.60 0.63 58.29
CA LYS A 271 4.53 1.37 57.02
C LYS A 271 3.10 1.80 56.69
N GLY A 272 2.89 3.09 56.47
CA GLY A 272 1.64 3.68 55.97
C GLY A 272 1.74 4.05 54.48
N ILE A 273 0.66 3.88 53.72
CA ILE A 273 0.64 4.22 52.28
C ILE A 273 -0.68 4.90 51.92
N LEU A 274 -0.60 6.11 51.37
CA LEU A 274 -1.73 6.80 50.74
C LEU A 274 -1.54 6.83 49.22
N ARG A 275 -2.64 6.65 48.49
CA ARG A 275 -2.64 6.57 47.03
C ARG A 275 -3.66 7.54 46.45
N CYS A 276 -3.26 8.21 45.39
CA CYS A 276 -4.08 9.16 44.66
C CYS A 276 -3.85 8.94 43.15
N SER A 277 -4.90 8.60 42.42
CA SER A 277 -4.85 8.43 40.97
C SER A 277 -5.65 9.53 40.29
N ALA A 278 -5.13 10.09 39.20
CA ALA A 278 -5.80 11.09 38.40
C ALA A 278 -5.68 10.80 36.91
N SER A 279 -6.78 11.02 36.20
CA SER A 279 -6.82 11.01 34.74
C SER A 279 -6.66 12.44 34.24
N ALA A 280 -5.71 12.67 33.34
CA ALA A 280 -5.42 13.98 32.78
C ALA A 280 -4.67 13.85 31.44
N VAL A 281 -4.96 14.75 30.50
CA VAL A 281 -4.16 14.93 29.29
C VAL A 281 -3.94 16.43 29.06
N PRO A 282 -2.70 16.94 29.08
CA PRO A 282 -1.45 16.24 29.40
C PRO A 282 -1.43 15.66 30.82
N LEU A 283 -0.49 14.72 31.06
CA LEU A 283 -0.31 14.06 32.36
C LEU A 283 -0.20 15.10 33.49
N ALA A 284 -0.79 14.77 34.64
CA ALA A 284 -0.83 15.66 35.79
C ALA A 284 0.43 15.56 36.64
N GLU A 285 0.86 16.70 37.17
CA GLU A 285 1.83 16.78 38.26
C GLU A 285 1.09 16.67 39.60
N PHE A 286 1.63 15.83 40.49
CA PHE A 286 1.05 15.56 41.79
C PHE A 286 1.82 16.22 42.91
N GLN A 287 1.08 16.78 43.87
CA GLN A 287 1.60 17.37 45.09
C GLN A 287 0.73 17.00 46.28
N TRP A 288 1.35 16.56 47.37
CA TRP A 288 0.67 16.26 48.63
C TRP A 288 0.75 17.43 49.59
N TYR A 289 -0.33 17.62 50.34
CA TYR A 289 -0.46 18.61 51.40
C TYR A 289 -0.98 17.93 52.66
N ARG A 290 -0.54 18.46 53.79
CA ARG A 290 -1.14 18.19 55.08
C ARG A 290 -1.62 19.52 55.62
N GLU A 291 -2.93 19.63 55.82
CA GLU A 291 -3.57 20.94 56.04
C GLU A 291 -3.17 21.89 54.89
N GLU A 292 -2.56 23.04 55.20
CA GLU A 292 -2.06 24.01 54.21
C GLU A 292 -0.56 23.83 53.89
N THR A 293 0.11 22.87 54.52
CA THR A 293 1.57 22.69 54.37
C THR A 293 1.90 21.72 53.25
N ARG A 294 2.71 22.16 52.29
CA ARG A 294 3.21 21.35 51.18
C ARG A 294 4.20 20.30 51.69
N LEU A 295 3.90 19.02 51.45
CA LEU A 295 4.81 17.92 51.78
C LEU A 295 5.87 17.75 50.69
N ALA A 296 7.14 17.66 51.09
CA ALA A 296 8.24 17.47 50.16
C ALA A 296 8.83 16.05 50.29
N ASN A 297 9.33 15.52 49.17
CA ASN A 297 9.87 14.15 49.14
C ASN A 297 11.13 14.04 50.03
N GLY A 298 11.14 13.08 50.96
CA GLY A 298 12.27 12.82 51.86
C GLY A 298 12.32 13.73 53.11
N LEU A 299 11.42 14.70 53.21
CA LEU A 299 11.23 15.52 54.41
C LEU A 299 10.16 14.90 55.31
N ASP A 300 10.24 15.12 56.62
CA ASP A 300 9.30 14.61 57.64
C ASP A 300 9.09 13.08 57.67
N GLY A 301 10.05 12.29 57.19
CA GLY A 301 9.98 10.83 57.23
C GLY A 301 9.03 10.22 56.18
N VAL A 302 8.58 11.01 55.22
CA VAL A 302 7.72 10.59 54.11
C VAL A 302 8.45 10.51 52.77
N ARG A 303 8.00 9.61 51.90
CA ARG A 303 8.47 9.47 50.52
C ARG A 303 7.31 9.61 49.55
N ILE A 304 7.47 10.47 48.55
CA ILE A 304 6.49 10.70 47.50
C ILE A 304 7.01 10.10 46.19
N GLU A 305 6.19 9.24 45.59
CA GLU A 305 6.48 8.64 44.29
C GLU A 305 5.37 8.98 43.30
N ASN A 306 5.71 9.74 42.26
CA ASN A 306 4.80 10.07 41.17
C ASN A 306 5.06 9.11 39.99
N LYS A 307 4.01 8.45 39.50
CA LYS A 307 4.03 7.50 38.38
C LYS A 307 2.86 7.79 37.45
N ASP A 308 3.12 8.38 36.29
CA ASP A 308 2.15 8.70 35.22
C ASP A 308 0.78 9.21 35.70
N HIS A 309 -0.14 8.30 36.03
CA HIS A 309 -1.51 8.58 36.46
C HIS A 309 -1.75 8.47 37.98
N MET A 310 -0.71 8.26 38.79
CA MET A 310 -0.83 7.99 40.22
C MET A 310 0.32 8.58 41.03
N SER A 311 0.02 9.07 42.23
CA SER A 311 0.99 9.43 43.26
C SER A 311 0.80 8.59 44.52
N ILE A 312 1.93 8.18 45.11
CA ILE A 312 1.98 7.37 46.33
C ILE A 312 2.77 8.13 47.39
N LEU A 313 2.13 8.40 48.53
CA LEU A 313 2.76 8.94 49.73
C LEU A 313 3.00 7.80 50.72
N THR A 314 4.27 7.55 51.06
CA THR A 314 4.69 6.46 51.93
C THR A 314 5.27 7.00 53.23
N PHE A 315 4.79 6.46 54.35
CA PHE A 315 5.32 6.67 55.69
C PHE A 315 6.10 5.42 56.08
N PHE A 316 7.37 5.53 56.44
CA PHE A 316 8.19 4.36 56.79
C PHE A 316 7.98 3.88 58.23
N ASN A 317 7.73 4.82 59.14
CA ASN A 317 7.48 4.56 60.55
C ASN A 317 6.37 5.51 61.01
N VAL A 318 5.13 5.01 61.02
CA VAL A 318 3.95 5.81 61.38
C VAL A 318 3.96 6.11 62.88
N SER A 319 3.79 7.39 63.20
CA SER A 319 3.66 7.94 64.56
C SER A 319 2.28 8.56 64.77
N GLU A 320 1.89 8.85 66.02
CA GLU A 320 0.57 9.42 66.32
C GLU A 320 0.30 10.74 65.60
N LYS A 321 1.36 11.55 65.40
CA LYS A 321 1.25 12.79 64.65
C LYS A 321 0.96 12.57 63.16
N ASP A 322 1.14 11.39 62.59
CA ASP A 322 1.00 11.17 61.15
C ASP A 322 -0.45 10.84 60.75
N TYR A 323 -1.31 10.49 61.71
CA TYR A 323 -2.72 10.25 61.44
C TYR A 323 -3.46 11.54 61.09
N GLY A 324 -4.45 11.44 60.21
CA GLY A 324 -5.27 12.57 59.80
C GLY A 324 -5.50 12.65 58.30
N ASN A 325 -5.97 13.82 57.86
CA ASN A 325 -6.33 14.08 56.48
C ASN A 325 -5.14 14.64 55.69
N TYR A 326 -4.95 14.11 54.48
CA TYR A 326 -3.95 14.52 53.52
C TYR A 326 -4.65 14.90 52.22
N THR A 327 -4.28 16.03 51.64
CA THR A 327 -4.84 16.49 50.38
C THR A 327 -3.87 16.19 49.26
N CYS A 328 -4.28 15.36 48.31
CA CYS A 328 -3.59 15.18 47.04
C CYS A 328 -4.10 16.21 46.04
N VAL A 329 -3.19 16.94 45.40
CA VAL A 329 -3.49 17.89 44.33
C VAL A 329 -2.84 17.39 43.04
N ALA A 330 -3.65 17.18 42.01
CA ALA A 330 -3.21 16.88 40.66
C ALA A 330 -3.40 18.13 39.79
N SER A 331 -2.39 18.52 39.03
CA SER A 331 -2.41 19.77 38.24
C SER A 331 -1.80 19.57 36.85
N ASN A 332 -2.38 20.23 35.84
CA ASN A 332 -1.77 20.36 34.52
C ASN A 332 -2.02 21.77 33.98
N LYS A 333 -1.59 22.04 32.73
CA LYS A 333 -1.75 23.36 32.08
C LYS A 333 -3.20 23.85 31.93
N LEU A 334 -4.21 23.02 32.15
CA LEU A 334 -5.63 23.34 31.98
C LEU A 334 -6.36 23.55 33.30
N GLY A 335 -5.78 23.13 34.43
CA GLY A 335 -6.41 23.27 35.73
C GLY A 335 -5.84 22.31 36.77
N ASN A 336 -6.53 22.24 37.90
CA ASN A 336 -6.19 21.36 39.01
C ASN A 336 -7.44 20.64 39.56
N SER A 337 -7.20 19.53 40.25
CA SER A 337 -8.20 18.80 41.03
C SER A 337 -7.55 18.33 42.32
N ASN A 338 -8.32 18.31 43.41
CA ASN A 338 -7.82 17.85 44.70
C ASN A 338 -8.78 16.84 45.33
N ALA A 339 -8.24 16.01 46.22
CA ALA A 339 -9.02 15.05 46.99
C ALA A 339 -8.35 14.80 48.34
N SER A 340 -9.19 14.65 49.37
CA SER A 340 -8.78 14.31 50.73
C SER A 340 -8.67 12.79 50.91
N VAL A 341 -7.60 12.35 51.55
CA VAL A 341 -7.29 10.94 51.85
C VAL A 341 -6.84 10.84 53.30
N ILE A 342 -7.40 9.88 54.03
CA ILE A 342 -7.18 9.77 55.47
C ILE A 342 -6.23 8.60 55.79
N LEU A 343 -5.24 8.88 56.65
CA LEU A 343 -4.45 7.85 57.34
C LEU A 343 -5.05 7.59 58.73
N TYR A 344 -5.57 6.39 58.94
CA TYR A 344 -6.19 6.00 60.21
C TYR A 344 -5.18 5.33 61.16
N GLY A 345 -5.35 5.61 62.44
CA GLY A 345 -4.68 4.90 63.52
C GLY A 345 -5.43 3.66 64.00
N PRO A 346 -4.78 2.82 64.82
CA PRO A 346 -5.40 1.65 65.43
C PRO A 346 -6.59 2.07 66.30
N GLY A 347 -7.79 1.54 65.99
CA GLY A 347 -9.03 1.84 66.71
C GLY A 347 -10.03 2.75 65.99
N ALA A 348 -9.71 3.28 64.79
CA ALA A 348 -10.67 4.07 64.01
C ALA A 348 -11.79 3.20 63.42
N ILE A 349 -13.04 3.48 63.79
CA ILE A 349 -14.23 2.76 63.28
C ILE A 349 -14.49 3.19 61.83
N HIS A 350 -14.38 2.24 60.91
CA HIS A 350 -14.64 2.46 59.48
C HIS A 350 -16.15 2.54 59.23
N ASN A 351 -16.72 3.75 59.15
CA ASN A 351 -18.08 3.90 58.63
C ASN A 351 -18.09 3.59 57.14
N ARG A 352 -18.37 2.33 56.78
CA ARG A 352 -18.78 1.94 55.42
C ARG A 352 -20.24 2.33 55.23
N SER A 353 -20.52 3.58 54.86
CA SER A 353 -21.66 3.88 53.99
C SER A 353 -21.13 3.80 52.56
N SER A 354 -21.59 2.94 51.66
CA SER A 354 -22.94 2.49 51.33
C SER A 354 -22.87 1.15 50.58
N SER A 355 -23.97 0.37 50.62
CA SER A 355 -24.31 -0.82 49.79
C SER A 355 -24.08 -2.23 50.37
N ALA A 356 -24.16 -2.45 51.68
CA ALA A 356 -24.18 -3.82 52.23
C ALA A 356 -25.07 -4.04 53.48
N SER A 357 -26.07 -3.18 53.73
CA SER A 357 -26.92 -3.32 54.93
C SER A 357 -28.40 -3.62 54.64
N ALA A 358 -28.79 -3.84 53.37
CA ALA A 358 -30.15 -4.28 53.04
C ALA A 358 -30.31 -5.82 52.98
N ALA A 359 -29.23 -6.60 52.93
CA ALA A 359 -29.30 -8.05 52.72
C ALA A 359 -29.23 -8.90 54.00
N ILE A 360 -28.76 -8.35 55.13
CA ILE A 360 -28.56 -9.14 56.37
C ILE A 360 -29.76 -9.02 57.33
N ALA A 361 -30.58 -7.98 57.20
CA ALA A 361 -31.83 -7.87 57.97
C ALA A 361 -32.95 -8.81 57.47
N ALA A 362 -32.89 -9.24 56.20
CA ALA A 362 -33.91 -10.12 55.62
C ALA A 362 -33.71 -11.61 55.98
N THR A 363 -32.49 -12.03 56.29
CA THR A 363 -32.17 -13.44 56.64
C THR A 363 -32.44 -13.77 58.11
N CYS A 364 -32.46 -12.79 59.02
CA CYS A 364 -32.82 -13.03 60.42
C CYS A 364 -34.34 -13.08 60.67
N LEU A 365 -35.16 -12.37 59.89
CA LEU A 365 -36.63 -12.37 60.03
C LEU A 365 -37.28 -13.66 59.50
N TRP A 366 -36.64 -14.39 58.58
CA TRP A 366 -37.14 -15.68 58.10
C TRP A 366 -36.85 -16.84 59.05
N CYS A 367 -35.80 -16.76 59.88
CA CYS A 367 -35.48 -17.82 60.83
C CYS A 367 -36.42 -17.80 62.05
N SER A 368 -36.99 -16.63 62.40
CA SER A 368 -37.97 -16.49 63.50
C SER A 368 -39.39 -16.94 63.14
N ILE A 369 -39.75 -16.96 61.85
CA ILE A 369 -41.11 -17.33 61.39
C ILE A 369 -41.22 -18.85 61.13
N LEU A 370 -40.12 -19.53 60.79
CA LEU A 370 -40.11 -20.98 60.58
C LEU A 370 -40.07 -21.81 61.87
N TYR A 371 -39.71 -21.22 63.02
CA TYR A 371 -39.74 -21.92 64.32
C TYR A 371 -41.13 -21.91 65.00
N SER A 372 -42.08 -21.14 64.48
CA SER A 372 -43.44 -21.00 65.05
C SER A 372 -44.53 -21.81 64.30
N LEU A 373 -44.17 -22.61 63.28
CA LEU A 373 -45.14 -23.37 62.47
C LEU A 373 -44.94 -24.90 62.50
N THR A 374 -44.14 -25.44 63.42
CA THR A 374 -43.99 -26.90 63.63
C THR A 374 -44.36 -27.37 65.03
N THR A 375 -45.18 -26.61 65.75
CA THR A 375 -45.88 -27.10 66.95
C THR A 375 -47.38 -26.85 66.81
N PHE A 376 -48.02 -27.69 66.00
CA PHE A 376 -49.36 -28.25 66.22
C PHE A 376 -49.47 -29.56 65.44
#